data_AF-A0A932HSG9-F1
#
_entry.id   AF-A0A932HSG9-F1
#
_cell.length_a   1.000
_cell.length_b   1.000
_cell.length_c   1.000
_cell.angle_alpha   90.00
_cell.angle_beta   90.00
_cell.angle_gamma   90.00
#
_symmetry.space_group_name_H-M   'P 1'
#
loop_
_entity.id
_entity.type
_entity.pdbx_description
1 polymer ?
#
loop_
_entity_poly.entity_id
_entity_poly.type
_entity_poly.pdbx_seq_one_letter_code
_entity_poly.pdbx_strand_id
1 'polypeptide(L)' 'MTKEKYLSEKPNHIAHCPSCRGVILRDAQFESGKASFIMRCPHCRHDIEVRVAGNTVTVKEAPAPAAKQP' A
#
# COMPACT_ATOMS: atom_id res chain seq x y z
N MET A 1 -9.62 2.35 17.23
CA MET A 1 -8.51 3.23 16.81
C MET A 1 -8.12 2.87 15.39
N THR A 2 -8.70 3.51 14.40
CA THR A 2 -8.37 3.32 12.98
C THR A 2 -6.97 3.91 12.73
N LYS A 3 -5.95 3.04 12.59
CA LYS A 3 -4.59 3.43 12.20
C LYS A 3 -4.57 3.79 10.72
N GLU A 4 -5.12 4.95 10.40
CA GLU A 4 -5.05 5.49 9.05
C GLU A 4 -3.78 6.33 8.89
N LYS A 5 -3.14 6.14 7.73
CA LYS A 5 -2.15 7.01 7.08
C LYS A 5 -0.70 6.89 7.52
N TYR A 6 0.05 6.14 6.73
CA TYR A 6 1.42 6.52 6.36
C TYR A 6 1.34 7.19 4.98
N LEU A 7 0.90 8.46 4.95
CA LEU A 7 1.10 9.33 3.81
C LEU A 7 2.55 9.82 3.89
N SER A 8 3.38 9.51 2.89
CA SER A 8 4.54 10.37 2.62
C SER A 8 4.02 11.59 1.87
N GLU A 9 3.82 12.69 2.58
CA GLU A 9 3.58 14.03 1.99
C GLU A 9 4.87 14.63 1.40
N LYS A 10 5.97 13.88 1.43
CA LYS A 10 7.26 14.26 0.83
C LYS A 10 7.34 13.72 -0.61
N PRO A 11 8.01 14.42 -1.53
CA PRO A 11 8.27 13.96 -2.90
C PRO A 11 9.12 12.68 -3.00
N ASN A 12 9.49 12.10 -1.86
CA ASN A 12 10.11 10.79 -1.79
C ASN A 12 9.01 9.74 -1.95
N HIS A 13 8.88 9.21 -3.17
CA HIS A 13 8.00 8.11 -3.59
C HIS A 13 8.37 6.77 -2.93
N ILE A 14 8.52 6.78 -1.61
CA ILE A 14 8.83 5.61 -0.79
C ILE A 14 7.57 5.23 -0.03
N ALA A 15 7.08 4.02 -0.27
CA ALA A 15 5.98 3.43 0.48
C ALA A 15 6.48 2.26 1.32
N HIS A 16 5.91 2.11 2.50
CA HIS A 16 6.31 1.09 3.47
C HIS A 16 5.14 0.13 3.74
N CYS A 17 5.48 -1.13 4.00
CA CYS A 17 4.53 -2.09 4.52
C CYS A 17 4.05 -1.65 5.92
N PRO A 18 2.73 -1.59 6.18
CA PRO A 18 2.20 -1.22 7.49
C PRO A 18 2.55 -2.23 8.60
N SER A 19 2.67 -3.53 8.27
CA SER A 19 2.94 -4.57 9.26
C SER A 19 4.41 -4.65 9.66
N CYS A 20 5.35 -4.60 8.70
CA CYS A 20 6.79 -4.82 8.97
C CYS A 20 7.69 -3.61 8.72
N ARG A 21 7.15 -2.48 8.23
CA ARG A 21 7.91 -1.26 7.88
C ARG A 21 8.93 -1.39 6.75
N GLY A 22 9.09 -2.57 6.15
CA GLY A 22 9.92 -2.77 4.97
C GLY A 22 9.45 -1.93 3.77
N VAL A 23 10.39 -1.45 2.98
CA VAL A 23 10.12 -0.61 1.79
C VAL A 23 9.50 -1.46 0.68
N ILE A 24 8.31 -1.11 0.23
CA ILE A 24 7.58 -1.87 -0.80
C ILE A 24 7.54 -1.16 -2.15
N LEU A 25 7.64 0.17 -2.15
CA LEU A 25 7.77 0.99 -3.34
C LEU A 25 8.90 1.96 -3.08
N ARG A 26 9.81 2.07 -4.04
CA ARG A 26 10.89 3.05 -4.05
C ARG A 26 10.95 3.61 -5.46
N ASP A 27 10.99 4.93 -5.58
CA ASP A 27 11.05 5.63 -6.87
C ASP A 27 9.87 5.31 -7.81
N ALA A 28 8.71 4.94 -7.23
CA ALA A 28 7.53 4.61 -8.01
C ALA A 28 6.91 5.88 -8.62
N GLN A 29 6.85 5.92 -9.95
CA GLN A 29 6.16 6.96 -10.70
C GLN A 29 4.80 6.43 -11.17
N PHE A 30 3.77 7.20 -10.89
CA PHE A 30 2.42 6.91 -11.35
C PHE A 30 2.00 8.03 -12.28
N GLU A 31 1.76 7.70 -13.56
CA GLU A 31 1.15 8.66 -14.48
C GLU A 31 -0.28 8.95 -14.02
N SER A 32 -0.66 10.23 -14.06
CA SER A 32 -1.92 10.77 -13.55
C SER A 32 -3.11 9.82 -13.71
N GLY A 33 -3.55 9.24 -12.61
CA GLY A 33 -4.60 8.23 -12.61
C GLY A 33 -5.05 7.82 -11.22
N LYS A 34 -6.06 6.95 -11.17
CA LYS A 34 -6.50 6.26 -9.97
C LYS A 34 -6.26 4.77 -10.16
N ALA A 35 -5.48 4.17 -9.28
CA ALA A 35 -5.25 2.72 -9.28
C ALA A 35 -5.41 2.17 -7.86
N SER A 36 -5.92 0.95 -7.75
CA SER A 36 -6.01 0.22 -6.49
C SER A 36 -5.68 -1.24 -6.76
N PHE A 37 -4.72 -1.80 -6.03
CA PHE A 37 -4.33 -3.20 -6.17
C PHE A 37 -3.90 -3.78 -4.83
N ILE A 38 -4.00 -5.11 -4.72
CA ILE A 38 -3.46 -5.87 -3.60
C ILE A 38 -2.14 -6.48 -4.05
N MET A 39 -1.10 -6.35 -3.24
CA MET A 39 0.17 -7.02 -3.43
C MET A 39 0.59 -7.73 -2.15
N ARG A 40 1.46 -8.73 -2.27
CA ARG A 40 2.05 -9.40 -1.11
C ARG A 40 3.37 -8.73 -0.76
N CYS A 41 3.56 -8.34 0.49
CA CYS A 41 4.81 -7.76 0.95
C CYS A 41 5.97 -8.78 0.85
N PRO A 42 7.11 -8.44 0.22
CA PRO A 42 8.23 -9.36 0.09
C PRO A 42 8.93 -9.68 1.42
N HIS A 43 8.81 -8.82 2.44
CA HIS A 43 9.46 -8.99 3.74
C HIS A 43 8.68 -9.90 4.69
N CYS A 44 7.38 -9.64 4.84
CA CYS A 44 6.54 -10.31 5.84
C CYS A 44 5.42 -11.18 5.25
N ARG A 45 5.31 -11.25 3.92
CA ARG A 45 4.30 -12.03 3.18
C ARG A 45 2.84 -11.69 3.51
N HIS A 46 2.59 -10.59 4.22
CA HIS A 46 1.23 -10.08 4.43
C HIS A 46 0.73 -9.42 3.15
N ASP A 47 -0.56 -9.59 2.90
CA ASP A 47 -1.23 -8.93 1.80
C ASP A 47 -1.51 -7.47 2.19
N ILE A 48 -1.21 -6.55 1.28
CA ILE A 48 -1.31 -5.11 1.48
C ILE A 48 -2.07 -4.48 0.31
N GLU A 49 -2.94 -3.53 0.61
CA GLU A 49 -3.67 -2.75 -0.39
C GLU A 49 -2.92 -1.44 -0.65
N VAL A 50 -2.60 -1.19 -1.92
CA VAL A 50 -1.99 0.04 -2.41
C VAL A 50 -3.03 0.82 -3.21
N ARG A 51 -3.23 2.09 -2.86
CA ARG A 51 -4.07 3.04 -3.59
C ARG A 51 -3.24 4.19 -4.08
N VAL A 52 -3.42 4.53 -5.35
CA VAL A 52 -2.79 5.65 -6.03
C VAL A 52 -3.90 6.60 -6.46
N ALA A 53 -3.76 7.87 -6.10
CA ALA A 53 -4.67 8.94 -6.51
C ALA A 53 -3.85 10.19 -6.84
N GLY A 54 -3.64 10.44 -8.14
CA GLY A 54 -2.70 11.46 -8.59
C GLY A 54 -1.29 11.16 -8.06
N ASN A 55 -0.66 12.12 -7.40
CA ASN A 55 0.67 11.96 -6.79
C ASN A 55 0.64 11.36 -5.37
N THR A 56 -0.54 10.95 -4.87
CA THR A 56 -0.67 10.39 -3.52
C THR A 56 -0.70 8.87 -3.56
N VAL A 57 0.18 8.23 -2.79
CA VAL A 57 0.19 6.78 -2.57
C VAL A 57 -0.24 6.50 -1.13
N THR A 58 -1.25 5.66 -0.96
CA THR A 58 -1.72 5.17 0.34
C THR A 58 -1.54 3.67 0.42
N VAL A 59 -0.99 3.19 1.54
CA VAL A 59 -0.79 1.76 1.79
C VAL A 59 -1.44 1.38 3.11
N LYS A 60 -2.20 0.29 3.09
CA LYS A 60 -2.82 -0.30 4.27
C LYS A 60 -2.76 -1.83 4.21
N GLU A 61 -3.03 -2.49 5.32
CA GLU A 61 -3.18 -3.94 5.34
C GLU A 61 -4.38 -4.31 4.46
N ALA A 62 -4.21 -5.33 3.62
CA ALA A 62 -5.33 -5.80 2.81
C ALA A 62 -6.40 -6.37 3.76
N PRO A 63 -7.70 -6.16 3.45
CA PRO A 63 -8.73 -6.92 4.14
C PRO A 63 -8.42 -8.41 3.98
N ALA A 64 -8.62 -9.20 5.05
CA ALA A 64 -8.50 -10.64 4.96
C ALA A 64 -9.29 -11.11 3.73
N PRO A 65 -8.72 -12.00 2.88
CA PRO A 65 -9.44 -12.48 1.71
C PRO A 65 -10.80 -12.95 2.20
N ALA A 66 -11.87 -12.37 1.66
CA ALA A 66 -13.22 -12.82 1.96
C ALA A 66 -13.20 -14.33 1.72
N ALA A 67 -13.35 -15.10 2.81
CA ALA A 67 -13.44 -16.53 2.72
C ALA A 67 -14.54 -16.79 1.69
N LYS A 68 -14.17 -17.34 0.53
CA LYS A 68 -15.17 -17.90 -0.36
C LYS A 68 -15.83 -18.99 0.47
N GLN A 69 -16.99 -18.70 1.03
CA GLN A 69 -17.83 -19.72 1.63
C GLN A 69 -18.09 -20.75 0.52
N PRO A 70 -17.92 -22.06 0.83
CA PRO A 70 -18.02 -23.13 -0.15
C PRO A 70 -19.41 -23.20 -0.80
#